data_AF-A0A3C2B1V1-F1
#
_entry.id   AF-A0A3C2B1V1-F1
#
_cell.length_a   1.000
_cell.length_b   1.000
_cell.length_c   1.000
_cell.angle_alpha   90.00
_cell.angle_beta   90.00
_cell.angle_gamma   90.00
#
_symmetry.space_group_name_H-M   'P 1'
#
loop_
_entity.id
_entity.type
_entity.pdbx_description
1 polymer ?
#
loop_
_entity_poly.entity_id
_entity_poly.type
_entity_poly.pdbx_seq_one_letter_code
_entity_poly.pdbx_strand_id
1 'polypeptide(L)'
;MAQPTQRTPEPRTPPPGGGCLTDVAGLSVGHHARVTRGWRTGTTAVLLPPGSAVGVDVRGGGPGTRETDLLHPQATIDTAHAICLTGGSAFGLAAAGGVMEWLAERGVGFPVGAQPDEVVPLVPAAVIFDLGRGGRFTNRPDHDFGYRAAAAARPRPSRN
;
A
#
# COMPACT_ATOMS: atom_id res chain seq x y z
N MET A 1 36.26 21.67 13.71
CA MET A 1 35.47 20.41 13.69
C MET A 1 35.03 20.16 12.26
N ALA A 2 35.55 19.11 11.61
CA ALA A 2 35.27 18.84 10.20
C ALA A 2 33.91 18.11 10.06
N GLN A 3 33.08 18.57 9.13
CA GLN A 3 31.80 17.92 8.81
C GLN A 3 32.03 16.55 8.15
N PRO A 4 31.25 15.51 8.49
CA PRO A 4 31.34 14.22 7.83
C PRO A 4 30.90 14.35 6.37
N THR A 5 31.77 13.93 5.46
CA THR A 5 31.50 13.87 4.02
C THR A 5 30.42 12.83 3.73
N GLN A 6 29.22 13.30 3.36
CA GLN A 6 28.19 12.45 2.80
C GLN A 6 28.69 11.90 1.46
N ARG A 7 28.94 10.59 1.40
CA ARG A 7 29.26 9.93 0.14
C ARG A 7 27.99 9.87 -0.70
N THR A 8 28.02 10.51 -1.86
CA THR A 8 26.99 10.34 -2.90
C THR A 8 26.94 8.87 -3.28
N PRO A 9 25.78 8.18 -3.19
CA PRO A 9 25.68 6.81 -3.62
C PRO A 9 25.91 6.72 -5.13
N GLU A 10 26.79 5.81 -5.56
CA GLU A 10 27.04 5.57 -6.98
C GLU A 10 25.78 5.02 -7.67
N PRO A 11 25.51 5.44 -8.92
CA PRO A 11 24.38 4.95 -9.68
C PRO A 11 24.54 3.45 -9.95
N ARG A 12 23.71 2.62 -9.30
CA ARG A 12 23.65 1.19 -9.59
C ARG A 12 22.97 0.98 -10.93
N THR A 13 23.66 0.35 -11.87
CA THR A 13 23.07 -0.11 -13.11
C THR A 13 21.93 -1.08 -12.78
N PRO A 14 20.70 -0.88 -13.28
CA PRO A 14 19.61 -1.80 -13.00
C PRO A 14 19.97 -3.20 -13.52
N PRO A 15 19.70 -4.26 -12.75
CA PRO A 15 20.03 -5.61 -13.17
C PRO A 15 19.33 -5.95 -14.50
N PRO A 16 19.99 -6.73 -15.39
CA PRO A 16 19.40 -7.10 -16.67
C PRO A 16 18.13 -7.94 -16.45
N GLY A 17 17.01 -7.50 -17.02
CA GLY A 17 15.70 -8.17 -16.90
C GLY A 17 14.55 -7.31 -16.38
N GLY A 18 14.74 -6.00 -16.20
CA GLY A 18 13.74 -5.09 -15.63
C GLY A 18 13.67 -5.24 -14.10
N GLY A 19 13.70 -4.11 -13.40
CA GLY A 19 13.47 -4.08 -11.95
C GLY A 19 11.98 -4.10 -11.64
N CYS A 20 11.59 -4.66 -10.50
CA CYS A 20 10.23 -4.56 -9.97
C CYS A 20 10.25 -4.13 -8.50
N LEU A 21 9.11 -3.66 -7.97
CA LEU A 21 9.03 -3.14 -6.61
C LEU A 21 9.47 -4.16 -5.55
N THR A 22 9.21 -5.45 -5.78
CA THR A 22 9.58 -6.54 -4.88
C THR A 22 11.08 -6.92 -4.94
N ASP A 23 11.88 -6.21 -5.73
CA ASP A 23 13.35 -6.28 -5.66
C ASP A 23 13.89 -5.70 -4.34
N VAL A 24 13.10 -4.86 -3.68
CA VAL A 24 13.34 -4.42 -2.30
C VAL A 24 13.03 -5.58 -1.36
N ALA A 25 14.05 -6.06 -0.65
CA ALA A 25 13.91 -7.19 0.27
C ALA A 25 12.82 -6.95 1.34
N GLY A 26 12.01 -7.96 1.59
CA GLY A 26 10.91 -7.91 2.57
C GLY A 26 9.63 -7.21 2.08
N LEU A 27 9.66 -6.51 0.94
CA LEU A 27 8.47 -5.94 0.33
C LEU A 27 7.69 -7.03 -0.43
N SER A 28 6.37 -7.04 -0.26
CA SER A 28 5.47 -7.90 -1.04
C SER A 28 4.34 -7.11 -1.67
N VAL A 29 3.86 -7.56 -2.84
CA VAL A 29 2.78 -6.90 -3.58
C VAL A 29 1.72 -7.92 -3.92
N GLY A 30 0.46 -7.55 -3.71
CA GLY A 30 -0.70 -8.38 -4.00
C GLY A 30 -1.79 -7.59 -4.71
N HIS A 31 -2.56 -8.30 -5.53
CA HIS A 31 -3.60 -7.71 -6.36
C HIS A 31 -4.89 -8.51 -6.23
N HIS A 32 -6.01 -7.80 -6.15
CA HIS A 32 -7.33 -8.38 -6.40
C HIS A 32 -8.08 -7.52 -7.40
N ALA A 33 -8.58 -8.13 -8.47
CA ALA A 33 -9.28 -7.43 -9.53
C ALA A 33 -10.51 -8.21 -10.00
N ARG A 34 -11.51 -7.48 -10.49
CA ARG A 34 -12.67 -8.06 -11.19
C ARG A 34 -12.75 -7.46 -12.58
N VAL A 35 -12.61 -8.33 -13.58
CA VAL A 35 -12.66 -8.00 -15.01
C VAL A 35 -13.67 -8.92 -15.68
N THR A 36 -14.94 -8.72 -15.37
CA THR A 36 -16.07 -9.51 -15.87
C THR A 36 -17.18 -8.57 -16.35
N ARG A 37 -18.29 -9.09 -16.88
CA ARG A 37 -19.44 -8.24 -17.26
C ARG A 37 -19.88 -7.39 -16.05
N GLY A 38 -19.97 -6.07 -16.24
CA GLY A 38 -20.28 -5.11 -15.18
C GLY A 38 -19.07 -4.64 -14.36
N TRP A 39 -17.89 -5.26 -14.46
CA TRP A 39 -16.72 -5.00 -13.60
C TRP A 39 -15.47 -4.68 -14.42
N ARG A 40 -14.75 -3.62 -14.04
CA ARG A 40 -13.41 -3.31 -14.54
C ARG A 40 -12.68 -2.42 -13.53
N THR A 41 -12.27 -3.03 -12.43
CA THR A 41 -11.63 -2.35 -11.29
C THR A 41 -10.79 -3.32 -10.47
N GLY A 42 -10.04 -2.83 -9.49
CA GLY A 42 -9.22 -3.65 -8.60
C GLY A 42 -8.53 -2.84 -7.49
N THR A 43 -7.87 -3.58 -6.61
CA THR A 43 -7.06 -3.08 -5.50
C THR A 43 -5.70 -3.75 -5.52
N THR A 44 -4.66 -2.97 -5.24
CA THR A 44 -3.29 -3.43 -5.02
C THR A 44 -2.90 -3.09 -3.59
N ALA A 45 -2.39 -4.08 -2.87
CA ALA A 45 -1.78 -3.90 -1.55
C ALA A 45 -0.27 -4.08 -1.69
N VAL A 46 0.50 -3.11 -1.19
CA VAL A 46 1.95 -3.18 -1.05
C VAL A 46 2.24 -3.35 0.43
N LEU A 47 2.65 -4.54 0.87
CA LEU A 47 3.00 -4.79 2.27
C LEU A 47 4.47 -4.47 2.47
N LEU A 48 4.74 -3.67 3.49
CA LEU A 48 6.06 -3.11 3.76
C LEU A 48 6.80 -3.97 4.80
N PRO A 49 8.14 -4.12 4.69
CA PRO A 49 8.90 -4.71 5.77
C PRO A 49 8.78 -3.87 7.05
N PRO A 50 8.90 -4.49 8.24
CA PRO A 50 8.83 -3.78 9.51
C PRO A 50 9.82 -2.60 9.58
N GLY A 51 9.38 -1.47 10.15
CA GLY A 51 10.21 -0.27 10.28
C GLY A 51 10.42 0.52 8.99
N SER A 52 9.62 0.29 7.95
CA SER A 52 9.69 1.06 6.71
C SER A 52 9.30 2.53 6.92
N ALA A 53 10.27 3.42 6.72
CA ALA A 53 10.01 4.87 6.68
C ALA A 53 9.14 5.21 5.46
N VAL A 54 8.12 6.05 5.68
CA VAL A 54 7.14 6.41 4.64
C VAL A 54 6.89 7.91 4.60
N GLY A 55 6.61 8.41 3.40
CA GLY A 55 6.24 9.79 3.14
C GLY A 55 5.32 9.88 1.92
N VAL A 56 4.63 11.01 1.76
CA VAL A 56 3.70 11.21 0.65
C VAL A 56 3.82 12.60 0.04
N ASP A 57 3.63 12.68 -1.28
CA ASP A 57 3.51 13.92 -2.04
C ASP A 57 2.29 13.81 -2.97
N VAL A 58 1.27 14.65 -2.73
CA VAL A 58 0.00 14.65 -3.45
C VAL A 58 -0.07 15.90 -4.32
N ARG A 59 0.03 15.74 -5.64
CA ARG A 59 0.12 16.87 -6.59
C ARG A 59 -1.13 17.13 -7.43
N GLY A 60 -2.06 16.19 -7.49
CA GLY A 60 -3.30 16.34 -8.28
C GLY A 60 -4.33 17.21 -7.57
N GLY A 61 -5.10 18.00 -8.32
CA GLY A 61 -6.13 18.90 -7.76
C GLY A 61 -7.43 18.22 -7.29
N GLY A 62 -7.61 16.93 -7.56
CA GLY A 62 -8.74 16.13 -7.09
C GLY A 62 -8.29 14.84 -6.41
N PRO A 63 -7.54 14.92 -5.29
CA PRO A 63 -7.02 13.74 -4.63
C PRO A 63 -8.13 12.98 -3.91
N GLY A 64 -8.03 11.66 -3.91
CA GLY A 64 -8.76 10.81 -2.98
C GLY A 64 -7.75 9.98 -2.21
N THR A 65 -7.57 10.30 -0.93
CA THR A 65 -6.55 9.70 -0.09
C THR A 65 -7.11 9.34 1.28
N ARG A 66 -6.40 8.46 1.97
CA ARG A 66 -6.61 8.11 3.38
C ARG A 66 -5.26 8.08 4.09
N GLU A 67 -5.24 8.55 5.33
CA GLU A 67 -4.06 8.48 6.23
C GLU A 67 -2.81 9.20 5.68
N THR A 68 -2.97 10.25 4.89
CA THR A 68 -1.84 11.04 4.38
C THR A 68 -1.25 11.99 5.42
N ASP A 69 -2.06 12.53 6.34
CA ASP A 69 -1.59 13.42 7.41
C ASP A 69 -0.64 12.72 8.38
N LEU A 70 -0.84 11.41 8.59
CA LEU A 70 0.06 10.51 9.33
C LEU A 70 1.48 10.52 8.75
N LEU A 71 1.62 10.72 7.44
CA LEU A 71 2.89 10.63 6.72
C LEU A 71 3.65 11.97 6.69
N HIS A 72 3.15 12.97 7.41
CA HIS A 72 3.83 14.23 7.55
C HIS A 72 5.11 14.04 8.40
N PRO A 73 6.27 14.60 8.03
CA PRO A 73 7.53 14.42 8.77
C PRO A 73 7.53 14.91 10.23
N GLN A 74 6.50 15.67 10.63
CA GLN A 74 6.31 16.13 12.01
C GLN A 74 5.32 15.28 12.81
N ALA A 75 4.70 14.26 12.19
CA ALA A 75 3.85 13.32 12.90
C ALA A 75 4.70 12.41 13.79
N THR A 76 4.10 11.93 14.88
CA THR A 76 4.76 11.02 15.84
C THR A 76 5.06 9.65 15.25
N ILE A 77 4.36 9.27 14.19
CA ILE A 77 4.52 7.98 13.53
C ILE A 77 5.16 8.22 12.17
N ASP A 78 6.27 7.54 11.91
CA ASP A 78 7.08 7.65 10.69
C ASP A 78 7.07 6.35 9.85
N THR A 79 6.26 5.37 10.26
CA THR A 79 6.15 4.06 9.62
C THR A 79 4.73 3.74 9.15
N ALA A 80 4.62 2.89 8.13
CA ALA A 80 3.37 2.26 7.74
C ALA A 80 3.58 0.77 7.50
N HIS A 81 2.49 0.02 7.47
CA HIS A 81 2.50 -1.43 7.37
C HIS A 81 2.14 -1.90 5.96
N ALA A 82 1.31 -1.13 5.26
CA ALA A 82 1.01 -1.32 3.87
C ALA A 82 0.61 -0.02 3.16
N ILE A 83 0.66 -0.01 1.84
CA ILE A 83 0.05 1.02 0.99
C ILE A 83 -1.07 0.37 0.17
N CYS A 84 -2.25 1.00 0.15
CA CYS A 84 -3.40 0.53 -0.61
C CYS A 84 -3.68 1.42 -1.82
N LEU A 85 -3.55 0.89 -3.03
CA LEU A 85 -3.87 1.58 -4.28
C LEU A 85 -5.12 0.95 -4.90
N THR A 86 -6.16 1.73 -5.16
CA THR A 86 -7.45 1.14 -5.53
C THR A 86 -8.25 1.95 -6.55
N GLY A 87 -9.06 1.26 -7.36
CA GLY A 87 -10.09 1.89 -8.18
C GLY A 87 -11.27 2.39 -7.33
N GLY A 88 -12.36 2.76 -7.99
CA GLY A 88 -13.63 3.11 -7.34
C GLY A 88 -13.78 4.57 -6.93
N SER A 89 -12.84 5.45 -7.29
CA SER A 89 -12.80 6.83 -6.75
C SER A 89 -12.85 6.82 -5.22
N ALA A 90 -13.32 7.88 -4.57
CA ALA A 90 -13.37 8.01 -3.12
C ALA A 90 -14.05 6.81 -2.41
N PHE A 91 -15.01 6.14 -3.04
CA PHE A 91 -15.65 4.95 -2.48
C PHE A 91 -14.68 3.79 -2.28
N GLY A 92 -13.68 3.67 -3.16
CA GLY A 92 -12.68 2.62 -3.09
C GLY A 92 -11.77 2.71 -1.86
N LEU A 93 -11.73 3.84 -1.17
CA LEU A 93 -10.99 3.97 0.10
C LEU A 93 -11.47 2.96 1.15
N ALA A 94 -12.68 2.39 1.01
CA ALA A 94 -13.16 1.27 1.82
C ALA A 94 -12.25 0.03 1.75
N ALA A 95 -11.51 -0.17 0.65
CA ALA A 95 -10.57 -1.28 0.52
C ALA A 95 -9.39 -1.20 1.51
N ALA A 96 -9.00 0.00 1.94
CA ALA A 96 -7.95 0.14 2.95
C ALA A 96 -8.33 -0.59 4.26
N GLY A 97 -9.62 -0.60 4.63
CA GLY A 97 -10.11 -1.32 5.80
C GLY A 97 -9.84 -2.83 5.72
N GLY A 98 -9.98 -3.44 4.55
CA GLY A 98 -9.69 -4.86 4.37
C GLY A 98 -8.22 -5.21 4.44
N VAL A 99 -7.35 -4.30 3.98
CA VAL A 99 -5.90 -4.44 4.18
C VAL A 99 -5.57 -4.32 5.67
N MET A 100 -6.19 -3.39 6.39
CA MET A 100 -6.03 -3.26 7.84
C MET A 100 -6.48 -4.53 8.56
N GLU A 101 -7.68 -5.05 8.29
CA GLU A 101 -8.16 -6.28 8.95
C GLU A 101 -7.20 -7.46 8.72
N TRP A 102 -6.75 -7.66 7.47
CA TRP A 102 -5.80 -8.73 7.16
C TRP A 102 -4.48 -8.62 7.94
N LEU A 103 -3.98 -7.40 8.14
CA LEU A 103 -2.76 -7.12 8.92
C LEU A 103 -2.99 -7.31 10.43
N ALA A 104 -4.11 -6.83 10.95
CA ALA A 104 -4.48 -6.95 12.36
C ALA A 104 -4.59 -8.42 12.79
N GLU A 105 -5.24 -9.27 11.98
CA GLU A 105 -5.31 -10.72 12.19
C GLU A 105 -3.94 -11.41 12.32
N ARG A 106 -2.89 -10.76 11.82
CA ARG A 106 -1.50 -11.25 11.82
C ARG A 106 -0.63 -10.54 12.84
N GLY A 107 -1.22 -9.72 13.71
CA GLY A 107 -0.49 -8.92 14.70
C GLY A 107 0.45 -7.89 14.08
N VAL A 108 0.17 -7.45 12.85
CA VAL A 108 1.00 -6.45 12.17
C VAL A 108 0.34 -5.08 12.29
N GLY A 109 0.92 -4.21 13.10
CA GLY A 109 0.44 -2.85 13.28
C GLY A 109 1.23 -2.09 14.33
N PHE A 110 0.84 -0.83 14.54
CA PHE A 110 1.37 -0.03 15.65
C PHE A 110 0.81 -0.57 16.97
N PRO A 111 1.64 -0.94 17.96
CA PRO A 111 1.15 -1.43 19.24
C PRO A 111 0.40 -0.34 20.01
N VAL A 112 -0.83 -0.63 20.44
CA VAL A 112 -1.67 0.32 21.20
C VAL A 112 -2.13 -0.22 22.55
N GLY A 113 -1.86 -1.49 22.84
CA GLY A 113 -2.27 -2.15 24.07
C GLY A 113 -1.16 -2.95 24.74
N ALA A 114 -1.53 -3.70 25.76
CA ALA A 114 -0.63 -4.53 26.55
C ALA A 114 -0.38 -5.90 25.91
N GLN A 115 -1.32 -6.39 25.11
CA GLN A 115 -1.19 -7.67 24.42
C GLN A 115 -0.52 -7.50 23.04
N PRO A 116 0.26 -8.49 22.56
CA PRO A 116 0.94 -8.43 21.28
C PRO A 116 0.01 -8.28 20.05
N ASP A 117 -1.25 -8.67 20.17
CA ASP A 117 -2.29 -8.59 19.13
C ASP A 117 -3.11 -7.28 19.18
N GLU A 118 -2.92 -6.46 20.21
CA GLU A 118 -3.55 -5.14 20.33
C GLU A 118 -2.80 -4.10 19.49
N VAL A 119 -2.95 -4.22 18.17
CA VAL A 119 -2.26 -3.39 17.16
C VAL A 119 -3.23 -2.59 16.29
N VAL A 120 -2.77 -1.42 15.83
CA VAL A 120 -3.46 -0.60 14.82
C VAL A 120 -2.63 -0.57 13.54
N PRO A 121 -3.02 -1.30 12.48
CA PRO A 121 -2.37 -1.21 11.19
C PRO A 121 -2.50 0.20 10.60
N LEU A 122 -1.42 0.67 9.99
CA LEU A 122 -1.37 1.97 9.33
C LEU A 122 -1.28 1.74 7.83
N VAL A 123 -2.34 2.12 7.13
CA VAL A 123 -2.53 1.78 5.71
C VAL A 123 -2.93 3.03 4.92
N PRO A 124 -1.96 3.90 4.60
CA PRO A 124 -2.16 4.96 3.64
C PRO A 124 -2.74 4.43 2.33
N ALA A 125 -3.71 5.16 1.79
CA ALA A 125 -4.37 4.76 0.55
C ALA A 125 -4.55 5.91 -0.43
N ALA A 126 -4.56 5.57 -1.72
CA ALA A 126 -4.87 6.49 -2.80
C ALA A 126 -5.77 5.80 -3.84
N VAL A 127 -6.68 6.58 -4.43
CA VAL A 127 -7.64 6.07 -5.41
C VAL A 127 -7.42 6.63 -6.81
N ILE A 128 -7.88 5.88 -7.80
CA ILE A 128 -8.13 6.37 -9.16
C ILE A 128 -9.62 6.37 -9.49
N PHE A 129 -10.02 7.19 -10.46
CA PHE A 129 -11.38 7.18 -11.01
C PHE A 129 -11.49 6.15 -12.16
N ASP A 130 -12.24 5.08 -11.92
CA ASP A 130 -12.58 4.04 -12.92
C ASP A 130 -14.08 3.66 -12.92
N LEU A 131 -14.92 4.45 -12.26
CA LEU A 131 -16.35 4.18 -12.11
C LEU A 131 -17.03 4.00 -13.47
N GLY A 132 -17.89 2.98 -13.58
CA GLY A 132 -18.67 2.70 -14.79
C GLY A 132 -17.89 2.08 -15.95
N ARG A 133 -16.55 1.95 -15.89
CA ARG A 133 -15.75 1.37 -17.00
C ARG A 133 -16.10 -0.08 -17.33
N GLY A 134 -16.69 -0.82 -16.40
CA GLY A 134 -17.20 -2.18 -16.61
C GLY A 134 -18.66 -2.26 -17.08
N GLY A 135 -19.35 -1.12 -17.23
CA GLY A 135 -20.76 -1.02 -17.59
C GLY A 135 -21.73 -0.88 -16.39
N ARG A 136 -21.26 -0.99 -15.15
CA ARG A 136 -22.08 -0.75 -13.95
C ARG A 136 -21.38 0.22 -13.01
N PHE A 137 -21.99 1.39 -12.78
CA PHE A 137 -21.39 2.49 -12.00
C PHE A 137 -21.10 2.13 -10.54
N THR A 138 -21.95 1.29 -9.93
CA THR A 138 -21.86 0.91 -8.52
C THR A 138 -20.90 -0.25 -8.24
N ASN A 139 -20.33 -0.88 -9.29
CA ASN A 139 -19.35 -1.94 -9.12
C ASN A 139 -17.96 -1.33 -8.90
N ARG A 140 -17.51 -1.36 -7.65
CA ARG A 140 -16.31 -0.68 -7.16
C ARG A 140 -15.62 -1.55 -6.10
N PRO A 141 -14.32 -1.35 -5.83
CA PRO A 141 -13.64 -2.02 -4.74
C PRO A 141 -14.27 -1.68 -3.39
N ASP A 142 -14.29 -2.66 -2.51
CA ASP A 142 -14.80 -2.58 -1.16
C ASP A 142 -13.79 -3.21 -0.19
N HIS A 143 -14.23 -3.47 1.04
CA HIS A 143 -13.44 -4.14 2.06
C HIS A 143 -12.84 -5.48 1.58
N ASP A 144 -13.63 -6.35 0.94
CA ASP A 144 -13.16 -7.68 0.49
C ASP A 144 -12.07 -7.57 -0.57
N PHE A 145 -12.12 -6.55 -1.44
CA PHE A 145 -11.05 -6.29 -2.40
C PHE A 145 -9.71 -6.02 -1.72
N GLY A 146 -9.71 -5.21 -0.66
CA GLY A 146 -8.52 -4.91 0.12
C GLY A 146 -7.95 -6.14 0.81
N TYR A 147 -8.82 -6.89 1.51
CA TYR A 147 -8.43 -8.10 2.23
C TYR A 147 -7.80 -9.12 1.27
N ARG A 148 -8.45 -9.37 0.12
CA ARG A 148 -7.94 -10.31 -0.89
C ARG A 148 -6.66 -9.83 -1.55
N ALA A 149 -6.50 -8.53 -1.78
CA ALA A 149 -5.26 -7.98 -2.31
C ALA A 149 -4.10 -8.20 -1.33
N ALA A 150 -4.30 -7.96 -0.03
CA ALA A 150 -3.30 -8.23 1.00
C ALA A 150 -2.98 -9.73 1.11
N ALA A 151 -4.01 -10.59 1.12
CA ALA A 151 -3.84 -12.04 1.15
C ALA A 151 -3.10 -12.61 -0.08
N ALA A 152 -3.23 -11.95 -1.23
CA ALA A 152 -2.53 -12.30 -2.46
C ALA A 152 -1.09 -11.77 -2.52
N ALA A 153 -0.63 -10.99 -1.54
CA ALA A 153 0.69 -10.37 -1.58
C ALA A 153 1.83 -11.39 -1.54
N ARG A 154 2.78 -11.25 -2.46
CA ARG A 154 3.97 -12.13 -2.55
C ARG A 154 5.24 -11.29 -2.74
N PRO A 155 6.38 -11.71 -2.18
CA PRO A 155 7.69 -11.12 -2.49
C PRO A 155 8.10 -11.50 -3.93
N ARG A 156 9.28 -11.04 -4.37
CA ARG A 156 9.81 -11.45 -5.67
C ARG A 156 9.90 -12.98 -5.73
N PRO A 157 9.42 -13.63 -6.82
CA PRO A 157 9.63 -15.06 -7.00
C PRO A 157 11.14 -15.37 -7.00
N SER A 158 11.55 -16.40 -6.28
CA SER A 158 12.93 -16.90 -6.35
C SER A 158 13.22 -17.31 -7.80
N ARG A 159 14.26 -16.73 -8.41
CA ARG A 159 14.78 -17.23 -9.68
C ARG A 159 15.49 -18.55 -9.37
N ASN A 160 14.88 -19.67 -9.76
CA ASN A 160 15.59 -20.95 -9.89
C ASN A 160 16.46 -20.93 -11.15
#